data_AF-A0A7J7TL04-F1
#
_entry.id   AF-A0A7J7TL04-F1
#
_cell.length_a   1.000
_cell.length_b   1.000
_cell.length_c   1.000
_cell.angle_alpha   90.00
_cell.angle_beta   90.00
_cell.angle_gamma   90.00
#
_symmetry.space_group_name_H-M   'P 1'
#
loop_
_entity.id
_entity.type
_entity.pdbx_description
1 polymer ?
#
loop_
_entity_poly.entity_id
_entity_poly.type
_entity_poly.pdbx_seq_one_letter_code
_entity_poly.pdbx_strand_id
1 'polypeptide(L)'
;MAATQKLVRDIIDSKTGETVNKRRKGAKNSATAAKVALMKLKMHADGDKSLPQTERVYLQVFLPQGSKEKSKPMFFCQRWSVGKVIDFAASSASLRNDNNKSAAKQKLRLCHMTSGEALPLDHTLEAWMAREDCPLYNGGNVVLEYLSEEEQFLENVNSYLE
;
A
#
# COMPACT_ATOMS: atom_id res chain seq x y z
N MET A 1 14.93 30.91 -57.20
CA MET A 1 15.25 30.28 -55.90
C MET A 1 14.61 31.07 -54.76
N ALA A 2 13.28 31.00 -54.58
CA ALA A 2 12.59 31.79 -53.54
C ALA A 2 11.37 31.09 -52.90
N ALA A 3 10.85 30.00 -53.50
CA ALA A 3 9.63 29.35 -53.02
C ALA A 3 9.87 28.34 -51.87
N THR A 4 11.09 27.84 -51.69
CA THR A 4 11.43 26.85 -50.65
C THR A 4 11.81 27.47 -49.30
N GLN A 5 12.23 28.74 -49.27
CA GLN A 5 12.60 29.41 -48.02
C GLN A 5 11.40 29.94 -47.21
N LYS A 6 10.21 30.03 -47.85
CA LYS A 6 8.97 30.43 -47.16
C LYS A 6 8.41 29.30 -46.29
N LEU A 7 8.37 28.08 -46.82
CA LEU A 7 7.91 26.88 -46.12
C LEU A 7 8.72 26.56 -44.85
N VAL A 8 10.03 26.82 -44.86
CA VAL A 8 10.89 26.53 -43.70
C VAL A 8 10.69 27.55 -42.57
N ARG A 9 10.32 28.80 -42.88
CA ARG A 9 10.06 29.84 -41.87
C ARG A 9 8.72 29.61 -41.16
N ASP A 10 7.66 29.24 -41.89
CA ASP A 10 6.36 28.90 -41.30
C ASP A 10 6.42 27.71 -40.32
N ILE A 11 7.32 26.74 -40.58
CA ILE A 11 7.52 25.57 -39.70
C ILE A 11 8.20 25.97 -38.37
N ILE A 12 9.09 26.97 -38.39
CA ILE A 12 9.85 27.39 -37.20
C ILE A 12 9.00 28.32 -36.32
N ASP A 13 8.17 29.18 -36.93
CA ASP A 13 7.30 30.12 -36.20
C ASP A 13 6.14 29.40 -35.46
N SER A 14 5.68 28.27 -36.00
CA SER A 14 4.65 27.41 -35.38
C SER A 14 5.09 26.72 -34.07
N LYS A 15 6.37 26.85 -33.66
CA LYS A 15 6.93 26.20 -32.47
C LYS A 15 6.91 27.10 -31.22
N THR A 16 6.40 28.32 -31.32
CA THR A 16 6.35 29.28 -30.21
C THR A 16 4.92 29.74 -29.96
N GLY A 17 4.05 28.79 -29.59
CA GLY A 17 2.66 29.05 -29.27
C GLY A 17 2.18 28.10 -28.18
N GLU A 18 2.24 28.59 -26.95
CA GLU A 18 1.35 28.25 -25.84
C GLU A 18 1.30 26.78 -25.36
N THR A 19 1.96 26.60 -24.23
CA THR A 19 1.58 25.72 -23.14
C THR A 19 0.05 25.56 -22.99
N VAL A 20 -0.49 24.50 -23.58
CA VAL A 20 -1.59 23.77 -22.95
C VAL A 20 -1.17 22.32 -22.92
N ASN A 21 -0.50 21.96 -21.81
CA ASN A 21 -0.55 20.61 -21.28
C ASN A 21 -2.03 20.28 -21.01
N LYS A 22 -2.78 19.96 -22.08
CA LYS A 22 -3.96 19.13 -21.98
C LYS A 22 -3.39 17.78 -21.55
N ARG A 23 -3.16 17.64 -20.24
CA ARG A 23 -3.14 16.36 -19.55
C ARG A 23 -4.37 15.66 -20.10
N ARG A 24 -4.15 14.74 -21.04
CA ARG A 24 -5.18 13.83 -21.50
C ARG A 24 -5.59 13.13 -20.23
N LYS A 25 -6.69 13.57 -19.63
CA LYS A 25 -7.43 12.85 -18.61
C LYS A 25 -7.89 11.59 -19.33
N GLY A 26 -6.98 10.64 -19.48
CA GLY A 26 -7.29 9.32 -19.97
C GLY A 26 -8.41 8.82 -19.08
N ALA A 27 -9.51 8.44 -19.71
CA ALA A 27 -10.67 7.91 -19.01
C ALA A 27 -10.20 6.95 -17.92
N LYS A 28 -10.68 7.20 -16.70
CA LYS A 28 -10.36 6.44 -15.49
C LYS A 28 -10.85 5.00 -15.68
N ASN A 29 -10.13 4.16 -16.42
CA ASN A 29 -10.28 2.72 -16.32
C ASN A 29 -9.65 2.29 -15.00
N SER A 30 -10.34 2.61 -13.90
CA SER A 30 -9.96 2.28 -12.53
C SER A 30 -9.65 0.79 -12.40
N ALA A 31 -10.37 -0.07 -13.12
CA ALA A 31 -10.11 -1.50 -13.20
C ALA A 31 -8.71 -1.82 -13.77
N THR A 32 -8.30 -1.15 -14.86
CA THR A 32 -6.95 -1.31 -15.42
C THR A 32 -5.89 -0.76 -14.46
N ALA A 33 -6.15 0.38 -13.83
CA ALA A 33 -5.24 0.97 -12.85
C ALA A 33 -5.07 0.07 -11.61
N ALA A 34 -6.15 -0.51 -11.09
CA ALA A 34 -6.13 -1.46 -9.98
C ALA A 34 -5.37 -2.74 -10.32
N LYS A 35 -5.57 -3.29 -11.53
CA LYS A 35 -4.84 -4.47 -12.00
C LYS A 35 -3.34 -4.18 -12.11
N VAL A 36 -2.95 -3.02 -12.65
CA VAL A 36 -1.55 -2.60 -12.75
C VAL A 36 -0.95 -2.36 -11.36
N ALA A 37 -1.68 -1.75 -10.44
CA ALA A 37 -1.25 -1.56 -9.06
C ALA A 37 -0.98 -2.91 -8.37
N LEU A 38 -1.90 -3.87 -8.49
CA LEU A 38 -1.73 -5.22 -7.96
C LEU A 38 -0.52 -5.92 -8.59
N MET A 39 -0.31 -5.78 -9.90
CA MET A 39 0.86 -6.36 -10.57
C MET A 39 2.17 -5.78 -10.03
N LYS A 40 2.26 -4.45 -9.90
CA LYS A 40 3.44 -3.78 -9.32
C LYS A 40 3.69 -4.23 -7.90
N LEU A 41 2.63 -4.31 -7.10
CA LEU A 41 2.71 -4.76 -5.71
C LEU A 41 3.24 -6.20 -5.66
N LYS A 42 2.68 -7.12 -6.45
CA LYS A 42 3.15 -8.52 -6.54
C LYS A 42 4.61 -8.64 -7.00
N MET A 43 5.07 -7.76 -7.90
CA MET A 43 6.44 -7.76 -8.39
C MET A 43 7.47 -7.37 -7.32
N HIS A 44 7.10 -6.47 -6.41
CA HIS A 44 8.00 -5.95 -5.38
C HIS A 44 7.77 -6.57 -4.00
N ALA A 45 6.66 -7.31 -3.82
CA ALA A 45 6.28 -7.84 -2.53
C ALA A 45 7.29 -8.88 -2.00
N ASP A 46 7.72 -8.67 -0.76
CA ASP A 46 8.58 -9.59 -0.02
C ASP A 46 7.73 -10.48 0.92
N GLY A 47 8.15 -11.72 1.10
CA GLY A 47 7.39 -12.71 1.85
C GLY A 47 8.01 -14.10 1.80
N ASP A 48 7.36 -15.06 2.46
CA ASP A 48 7.84 -16.45 2.47
C ASP A 48 7.64 -17.11 1.10
N LYS A 49 8.74 -17.27 0.36
CA LYS A 49 8.75 -17.83 -1.00
C LYS A 49 8.28 -19.28 -1.06
N SER A 50 8.26 -20.01 0.06
CA SER A 50 7.75 -21.38 0.12
C SER A 50 6.22 -21.48 0.01
N LEU A 51 5.50 -20.37 0.28
CA LEU A 51 4.03 -20.34 0.22
C LEU A 51 3.53 -20.50 -1.22
N PRO A 52 2.54 -21.38 -1.48
CA PRO A 52 1.88 -21.47 -2.78
C PRO A 52 1.21 -20.16 -3.17
N GLN A 53 1.23 -19.80 -4.45
CA GLN A 53 0.68 -18.52 -4.92
C GLN A 53 -0.82 -18.36 -4.60
N THR A 54 -1.56 -19.46 -4.55
CA THR A 54 -3.00 -19.49 -4.21
C THR A 54 -3.29 -19.04 -2.77
N GLU A 55 -2.32 -19.21 -1.86
CA GLU A 55 -2.48 -18.82 -0.46
C GLU A 55 -1.95 -17.41 -0.16
N ARG A 56 -1.33 -16.75 -1.15
CA ARG A 56 -0.67 -15.45 -0.96
C ARG A 56 -1.69 -14.31 -1.00
N VAL A 57 -1.81 -13.63 0.13
CA VAL A 57 -2.47 -12.33 0.25
C VAL A 57 -1.41 -11.25 0.17
N TYR A 58 -1.50 -10.39 -0.84
CA TYR A 58 -0.55 -9.33 -1.05
C TYR A 58 -1.09 -8.03 -0.47
N LEU A 59 -0.29 -7.30 0.30
CA LEU A 59 -0.70 -6.06 0.96
C LEU A 59 0.41 -5.02 0.86
N GLN A 60 0.01 -3.76 0.73
CA GLN A 60 0.92 -2.64 0.94
C GLN A 60 0.93 -2.33 2.44
N VAL A 61 2.07 -2.58 3.08
CA VAL A 61 2.22 -2.38 4.53
C VAL A 61 2.86 -1.02 4.76
N PHE A 62 2.08 -0.06 5.27
CA PHE A 62 2.60 1.22 5.73
C PHE A 62 3.27 1.04 7.08
N LEU A 63 4.47 1.61 7.23
CA LEU A 63 5.30 1.44 8.42
C LEU A 63 5.12 2.63 9.36
N PRO A 64 5.30 2.47 10.69
CA PRO A 64 5.13 3.54 11.67
C PRO A 64 5.85 4.82 11.29
N GLN A 65 5.29 5.98 11.64
CA GLN A 65 5.92 7.27 11.38
C GLN A 65 7.33 7.31 11.98
N GLY A 66 8.30 7.80 11.20
CA GLY A 66 9.73 7.79 11.56
C GLY A 66 10.50 6.55 11.11
N SER A 67 9.85 5.57 10.50
CA SER A 67 10.52 4.47 9.80
C SER A 67 11.32 4.98 8.60
N LYS A 68 12.42 4.30 8.25
CA LYS A 68 13.28 4.66 7.11
C LYS A 68 12.52 4.64 5.77
N GLU A 69 11.58 3.71 5.65
CA GLU A 69 10.70 3.55 4.49
C GLU A 69 9.27 3.87 4.91
N LYS A 70 8.49 4.55 4.04
CA LYS A 70 7.08 4.87 4.33
C LYS A 70 6.17 3.64 4.29
N SER A 71 6.43 2.75 3.33
CA SER A 71 5.66 1.52 3.15
C SER A 71 6.49 0.48 2.42
N LYS A 72 6.13 -0.78 2.63
CA LYS A 72 6.77 -1.94 2.01
C LYS A 72 5.70 -2.89 1.48
N PRO A 73 5.74 -3.26 0.19
CA PRO A 73 4.87 -4.31 -0.34
C PRO A 73 5.28 -5.65 0.27
N MET A 74 4.32 -6.39 0.79
CA MET A 74 4.55 -7.71 1.39
C MET A 74 3.47 -8.70 0.96
N PHE A 75 3.75 -10.00 1.13
CA PHE A 75 2.73 -11.03 1.01
C PHE A 75 2.77 -12.02 2.16
N PHE A 76 1.59 -12.52 2.52
CA PHE A 76 1.34 -13.37 3.67
C PHE A 76 0.47 -14.56 3.28
N CYS A 77 0.47 -15.62 4.09
CA CYS A 77 -0.50 -16.70 3.91
C CYS A 77 -1.87 -16.26 4.43
N GLN A 78 -2.94 -16.48 3.66
CA GLN A 78 -4.31 -16.13 4.07
C GLN A 78 -4.74 -16.78 5.39
N ARG A 79 -4.16 -17.93 5.73
CA ARG A 79 -4.46 -18.70 6.94
C ARG A 79 -3.68 -18.24 8.17
N TRP A 80 -2.75 -17.28 8.03
CA TRP A 80 -2.03 -16.75 9.18
C TRP A 80 -2.93 -15.90 10.06
N SER A 81 -2.73 -16.01 11.37
CA SER A 81 -3.30 -15.06 12.32
C SER A 81 -2.67 -13.69 12.14
N VAL A 82 -3.40 -12.64 12.48
CA VAL A 82 -2.92 -11.25 12.45
C VAL A 82 -1.67 -11.10 13.31
N GLY A 83 -1.59 -11.77 14.48
CA GLY A 83 -0.38 -11.79 15.29
C GLY A 83 0.85 -12.29 14.53
N LYS A 84 0.71 -13.41 13.81
CA LYS A 84 1.79 -13.96 12.97
C LYS A 84 2.16 -13.03 11.81
N VAL A 85 1.17 -12.35 11.22
CA VAL A 85 1.39 -11.34 10.19
C VAL A 85 2.22 -10.18 10.73
N ILE A 86 1.91 -9.68 11.93
CA ILE A 86 2.66 -8.62 12.61
C ILE A 86 4.09 -9.08 12.90
N ASP A 87 4.29 -10.29 13.42
CA ASP A 87 5.63 -10.83 13.71
C ASP A 87 6.51 -10.88 12.45
N PHE A 88 5.94 -11.40 11.35
CA PHE A 88 6.63 -11.48 10.07
C PHE A 88 6.92 -10.09 9.49
N ALA A 89 5.92 -9.22 9.46
CA ALA A 89 6.05 -7.89 8.88
C ALA A 89 7.04 -7.02 9.68
N ALA A 90 7.02 -7.11 11.01
CA ALA A 90 7.98 -6.45 11.89
C ALA A 90 9.41 -6.93 11.60
N SER A 91 9.60 -8.24 11.46
CA SER A 91 10.90 -8.82 11.12
C SER A 91 11.38 -8.37 9.73
N SER A 92 10.50 -8.36 8.73
CA SER A 92 10.84 -7.94 7.36
C SER A 92 11.10 -6.42 7.25
N ALA A 93 10.46 -5.60 8.09
CA ALA A 93 10.66 -4.15 8.14
C ALA A 93 11.69 -3.69 9.18
N SER A 94 12.36 -4.63 9.88
CA SER A 94 13.29 -4.34 10.97
C SER A 94 12.67 -3.47 12.09
N LEU A 95 11.38 -3.67 12.38
CA LEU A 95 10.65 -3.01 13.46
C LEU A 95 10.79 -3.79 14.76
N ARG A 96 10.77 -3.07 15.89
CA ARG A 96 10.85 -3.66 17.21
C ARG A 96 9.47 -4.15 17.66
N ASN A 97 9.27 -5.46 17.68
CA ASN A 97 8.05 -6.07 18.20
C ASN A 97 8.27 -6.62 19.62
N ASP A 98 7.76 -5.88 20.61
CA ASP A 98 7.82 -6.24 22.03
C ASP A 98 6.44 -6.69 22.57
N ASN A 99 5.54 -7.17 21.71
CA ASN A 99 4.16 -7.48 22.09
C ASN A 99 4.03 -8.52 23.22
N ASN A 100 5.05 -9.37 23.43
CA ASN A 100 5.11 -10.35 24.51
C ASN A 100 5.52 -9.75 25.88
N LYS A 101 6.01 -8.50 25.92
CA LYS A 101 6.41 -7.85 27.17
C LYS A 101 5.22 -7.12 27.78
N SER A 102 4.75 -7.59 28.93
CA SER A 102 3.63 -6.96 29.66
C SER A 102 3.90 -5.52 30.10
N ALA A 103 5.18 -5.12 30.17
CA ALA A 103 5.60 -3.76 30.51
C ALA A 103 5.65 -2.79 29.31
N ALA A 104 5.35 -3.27 28.10
CA ALA A 104 5.34 -2.41 26.92
C ALA A 104 4.15 -1.45 26.98
N LYS A 105 4.43 -0.14 27.00
CA LYS A 105 3.40 0.91 26.99
C LYS A 105 2.58 0.92 25.70
N GLN A 106 3.22 0.54 24.59
CA GLN A 106 2.61 0.45 23.27
C GLN A 106 2.97 -0.89 22.65
N LYS A 107 2.01 -1.44 21.91
CA LYS A 107 2.13 -2.71 21.19
C LYS A 107 2.02 -2.44 19.69
N LEU A 108 2.79 -3.18 18.92
CA LEU A 108 2.74 -3.10 17.47
C LEU A 108 1.44 -3.78 17.01
N ARG A 109 0.58 -3.01 16.33
CA ARG A 109 -0.71 -3.48 15.81
C ARG A 109 -0.80 -3.29 14.31
N LEU A 110 -1.60 -4.14 13.68
CA LEU A 110 -1.96 -4.03 12.27
C LEU A 110 -3.32 -3.36 12.17
N CYS A 111 -3.39 -2.22 11.49
CA CYS A 111 -4.61 -1.44 11.34
C CYS A 111 -5.08 -1.47 9.88
N HIS A 112 -6.40 -1.53 9.71
CA HIS A 112 -7.00 -1.43 8.39
C HIS A 112 -6.98 0.02 7.89
N MET A 113 -6.54 0.23 6.65
CA MET A 113 -6.35 1.58 6.11
C MET A 113 -7.64 2.38 5.98
N THR A 114 -8.77 1.74 5.69
CA THR A 114 -10.01 2.49 5.41
C THR A 114 -10.88 2.69 6.66
N SER A 115 -10.91 1.71 7.57
CA SER A 115 -11.68 1.82 8.81
C SER A 115 -10.86 2.38 9.98
N GLY A 116 -9.52 2.36 9.88
CA GLY A 116 -8.64 2.67 10.99
C GLY A 116 -8.59 1.58 12.06
N GLU A 117 -9.45 0.56 11.99
CA GLU A 117 -9.59 -0.48 13.01
C GLU A 117 -8.32 -1.32 13.14
N ALA A 118 -7.85 -1.51 14.37
CA ALA A 118 -6.78 -2.44 14.69
C ALA A 118 -7.31 -3.88 14.65
N LEU A 119 -6.73 -4.71 13.78
CA LEU A 119 -7.14 -6.09 13.60
C LEU A 119 -6.82 -6.92 14.87
N PRO A 120 -7.77 -7.70 15.42
CA PRO A 120 -7.53 -8.62 16.52
C PRO A 120 -6.49 -9.68 16.16
N LEU A 121 -5.58 -9.96 17.09
CA LEU A 121 -4.39 -10.80 16.85
C LEU A 121 -4.73 -12.27 16.57
N ASP A 122 -5.85 -12.74 17.08
CA ASP A 122 -6.38 -14.09 17.00
C ASP A 122 -7.17 -14.35 15.70
N HIS A 123 -7.60 -13.30 15.00
CA HIS A 123 -8.26 -13.42 13.71
C HIS A 123 -7.26 -13.78 12.60
N THR A 124 -7.74 -14.46 11.56
CA THR A 124 -6.95 -14.78 10.37
C THR A 124 -7.16 -13.74 9.27
N LEU A 125 -6.19 -13.60 8.35
CA LEU A 125 -6.36 -12.71 7.19
C LEU A 125 -7.58 -13.12 6.34
N GLU A 126 -7.79 -14.42 6.14
CA GLU A 126 -8.94 -14.95 5.42
C GLU A 126 -10.28 -14.51 6.04
N ALA A 127 -10.41 -14.56 7.37
CA ALA A 127 -11.61 -14.07 8.05
C ALA A 127 -11.82 -12.56 7.81
N TRP A 128 -10.75 -11.77 7.80
CA TRP A 128 -10.81 -10.34 7.48
C TRP A 128 -11.15 -10.04 6.03
N MET A 129 -10.76 -10.92 5.10
CA MET A 129 -11.14 -10.81 3.69
C MET A 129 -12.59 -11.20 3.43
N ALA A 130 -13.17 -12.04 4.28
CA ALA A 130 -14.55 -12.53 4.15
C ALA A 130 -15.60 -11.65 4.87
N ARG A 131 -15.19 -10.56 5.54
CA ARG A 131 -16.12 -9.62 6.19
C ARG A 131 -17.05 -8.95 5.18
N GLU A 132 -18.29 -8.70 5.57
CA GLU A 132 -19.21 -7.88 4.79
C GLU A 132 -18.84 -6.39 4.88
N ASP A 133 -18.48 -5.95 6.07
CA ASP A 133 -18.15 -4.56 6.36
C ASP A 133 -16.63 -4.34 6.30
N CYS A 134 -16.18 -3.49 5.37
CA CYS A 134 -14.77 -3.15 5.18
C CYS A 134 -13.81 -4.35 5.10
N PRO A 135 -14.04 -5.31 4.17
CA PRO A 135 -13.14 -6.45 4.04
C PRO A 135 -11.74 -6.03 3.62
N LEU A 136 -10.77 -6.83 4.04
CA LEU A 136 -9.42 -6.74 3.53
C LEU A 136 -9.39 -7.28 2.09
N TYR A 137 -8.74 -6.56 1.18
CA TYR A 137 -8.60 -6.98 -0.20
C TYR A 137 -7.18 -7.45 -0.50
N ASN A 138 -7.05 -8.43 -1.39
CA ASN A 138 -5.74 -8.77 -1.97
C ASN A 138 -5.28 -7.63 -2.90
N GLY A 139 -4.17 -7.00 -2.56
CA GLY A 139 -3.71 -5.72 -3.10
C GLY A 139 -4.15 -4.50 -2.29
N GLY A 140 -4.76 -4.71 -1.12
CA GLY A 140 -5.18 -3.67 -0.19
C GLY A 140 -4.02 -3.08 0.61
N ASN A 141 -4.36 -2.10 1.43
CA ASN A 141 -3.42 -1.36 2.26
C ASN A 141 -3.69 -1.64 3.75
N VAL A 142 -2.62 -1.76 4.52
CA VAL A 142 -2.65 -1.91 5.98
C VAL A 142 -1.56 -1.04 6.59
N VAL A 143 -1.75 -0.63 7.84
CA VAL A 143 -0.78 0.19 8.58
C VAL A 143 -0.27 -0.62 9.75
N LEU A 144 1.05 -0.69 9.91
CA LEU A 144 1.68 -1.07 11.17
C LEU A 144 1.90 0.18 12.00
N GLU A 145 1.39 0.18 13.23
CA GLU A 145 1.57 1.28 14.17
C GLU A 145 1.71 0.78 15.61
N TYR A 146 2.45 1.53 16.43
CA TYR A 146 2.51 1.33 17.87
C TYR A 146 1.32 2.01 18.54
N LEU A 147 0.37 1.19 18.98
CA LEU A 147 -0.83 1.66 19.68
C LEU A 147 -0.79 1.24 21.14
N SER A 148 -1.33 2.09 22.00
CA SER A 148 -1.58 1.77 23.41
C SER A 148 -2.67 0.68 23.51
N GLU A 149 -2.77 -0.01 24.64
CA GLU A 149 -3.78 -1.08 24.78
C GLU A 149 -5.23 -0.60 24.64
N GLU A 150 -5.47 0.66 25.00
CA GLU A 150 -6.76 1.34 24.95
C GLU A 150 -7.15 1.79 23.53
N GLU A 151 -6.16 1.90 22.63
CA GLU A 151 -6.34 2.41 21.27
C GLU A 151 -6.69 1.27 20.30
N GLN A 152 -7.97 1.20 19.94
CA GLN A 152 -8.49 0.21 18.98
C GLN A 152 -8.55 0.73 17.54
N PHE A 153 -8.36 2.04 17.35
CA PHE A 153 -8.44 2.69 16.05
C PHE A 153 -7.25 3.63 15.86
N LEU A 154 -6.73 3.64 14.64
CA LEU A 154 -5.76 4.61 14.18
C LEU A 154 -6.50 5.89 13.77
N GLU A 155 -6.41 6.94 14.58
CA GLU A 155 -7.17 8.18 14.36
C GLU A 155 -6.76 8.92 13.08
N ASN A 156 -5.47 8.87 12.71
CA ASN A 156 -4.90 9.68 11.62
C ASN A 156 -4.40 8.84 10.45
N VAL A 157 -5.26 8.02 9.86
CA VAL A 157 -4.87 7.18 8.72
C VAL A 157 -4.40 7.99 7.51
N ASN A 158 -4.94 9.21 7.31
CA ASN A 158 -4.56 10.08 6.19
C ASN A 158 -3.08 10.47 6.18
N SER A 159 -2.44 10.54 7.35
CA SER A 159 -1.01 10.88 7.47
C SER A 159 -0.08 9.88 6.75
N TYR A 160 -0.58 8.68 6.47
CA TYR A 160 0.15 7.64 5.74
C TYR A 160 0.01 7.73 4.22
N LEU A 161 -0.96 8.52 3.71
CA LEU A 161 -1.19 8.71 2.28
C LEU A 161 -0.48 9.94 1.70
N GLU A 162 0.11 10.79 2.56
CA GLU A 162 0.82 12.03 2.19
C GLU A 162 2.30 11.83 1.82
#